data_AF-A0A416JU38-F1
#
_entry.id   AF-A0A416JU38-F1
#
_cell.length_a   1.000
_cell.length_b   1.000
_cell.length_c   1.000
_cell.angle_alpha   90.00
_cell.angle_beta   90.00
_cell.angle_gamma   90.00
#
_symmetry.space_group_name_H-M   'P 1'
#
loop_
_entity.id
_entity.type
_entity.pdbx_description
1 polymer ?
#
loop_
_entity_poly.entity_id
_entity_poly.type
_entity_poly.pdbx_seq_one_letter_code
_entity_poly.pdbx_strand_id
1 'polypeptide(L)'
;MDRYGLICRSFYENPDVTQRELASILNLSLGTVNKLLGDCLEKAFLMTDMDTGKYLLTEQGLKYLEQFKVDGAVITAAGFGSRFVPLTFETPKGLLEVFGERMIERQIKQLHESGITDITIIVGYLKEKFEYLIDKYQVKLLYNPEYATKNNLATIYHARELFRGRNMYLLVSDNWIRNNMYHKYECGAWYSSVYMEGETSEWCLSSNKKGRITSVQVGGHDSWVMYGPAFLSRDFSNQLIPLIEEAYHQPGTEQWYWEQVVVDHIKELDFSMNCQPADQVYEFENLEELRLFDPKYQNHSDNAAMQLVAHVFNVKEEAIHNIRCLKSGMTNQSFLFELDGKHYICRIPGPGTEFLINRKEEEAVYKAVTPLGITEHILYFDGKTGYKIAQYYEGARNADAKNPQEMAACMEMLRKLHHSGVTVPHTFRIRERIDFYERICRGHEEMLFEDYPAVRARMNELMDRLDTLERPCCLSHIDSVADNFLFLPDGSLRLIDWEYAGMCDPLIDIAMCSIYSYYSQEELDHLLEEYLQHAPSDEERFVTYAYAALGGFLWALWAVFKSMEGREFGDYTIVMYRYAKNYYRKIVSEDLLKL
;
A
#
# COMPACT_ATOMS: atom_id res chain seq x y z
N MET A 1 23.70 25.52 -12.54
CA MET A 1 22.79 26.68 -12.68
C MET A 1 23.42 27.82 -13.49
N ASP A 2 22.67 28.39 -14.42
CA ASP A 2 23.01 29.57 -15.22
C ASP A 2 22.84 30.85 -14.41
N ARG A 3 23.95 31.54 -14.15
CA ARG A 3 23.97 32.74 -13.29
C ARG A 3 23.40 33.98 -13.98
N TYR A 4 23.50 34.09 -15.29
CA TYR A 4 22.92 35.23 -16.02
C TYR A 4 21.40 35.10 -16.07
N GLY A 5 20.90 33.87 -16.26
CA GLY A 5 19.48 33.55 -16.19
C GLY A 5 18.91 33.88 -14.82
N LEU A 6 19.58 33.48 -13.73
CA LEU A 6 19.12 33.80 -12.37
C LEU A 6 19.08 35.31 -12.08
N ILE A 7 20.03 36.09 -12.60
CA ILE A 7 19.98 37.56 -12.52
C ILE A 7 18.77 38.09 -13.30
N CYS A 8 18.58 37.65 -14.55
CA CYS A 8 17.44 38.07 -15.36
C CYS A 8 16.11 37.72 -14.68
N ARG A 9 15.99 36.52 -14.10
CA ARG A 9 14.83 36.09 -13.31
C ARG A 9 14.59 37.01 -12.10
N SER A 10 15.64 37.33 -11.35
CA SER A 10 15.51 38.18 -10.17
C SER A 10 14.94 39.56 -10.50
N PHE A 11 15.37 40.17 -11.62
CA PHE A 11 14.79 41.43 -12.11
C PHE A 11 13.41 41.26 -12.73
N TYR A 12 13.10 40.10 -13.31
CA TYR A 12 11.76 39.79 -13.80
C TYR A 12 10.73 39.71 -12.66
N GLU A 13 11.10 39.06 -11.56
CA GLU A 13 10.23 38.84 -10.40
C GLU A 13 10.15 40.07 -9.49
N ASN A 14 11.27 40.78 -9.33
CA ASN A 14 11.35 42.02 -8.58
C ASN A 14 12.21 43.05 -9.33
N PRO A 15 11.59 43.97 -10.09
CA PRO A 15 12.30 45.03 -10.81
C PRO A 15 13.15 45.95 -9.93
N ASP A 16 12.87 46.00 -8.63
CA ASP A 16 13.57 46.85 -7.66
C ASP A 16 14.66 46.10 -6.87
N VAL A 17 14.99 44.85 -7.24
CA VAL A 17 15.98 44.05 -6.52
C VAL A 17 17.35 44.73 -6.46
N THR A 18 17.90 44.82 -5.26
CA THR A 18 19.21 45.43 -5.01
C THR A 18 20.35 44.45 -5.22
N GLN A 19 21.57 44.97 -5.42
CA GLN A 19 22.79 44.14 -5.52
C GLN A 19 23.03 43.27 -4.27
N ARG A 20 22.63 43.77 -3.08
CA ARG A 20 22.76 43.02 -1.82
C ARG A 20 21.74 41.90 -1.72
N GLU A 21 20.50 42.15 -2.15
CA GLU A 21 19.47 41.11 -2.22
C GLU A 21 19.86 40.04 -3.25
N LEU A 22 20.35 40.44 -4.43
CA LEU A 22 20.90 39.49 -5.42
C LEU A 22 22.04 38.64 -4.83
N ALA A 23 22.95 39.24 -4.06
CA ALA A 23 24.03 38.50 -3.40
C ALA A 23 23.48 37.45 -2.41
N SER A 24 22.42 37.79 -1.67
CA SER A 24 21.73 36.87 -0.77
C SER A 24 21.00 35.76 -1.53
N ILE A 25 20.17 36.12 -2.52
CA ILE A 25 19.35 35.19 -3.32
C ILE A 25 20.23 34.17 -4.05
N LEU A 26 21.34 34.63 -4.63
CA LEU A 26 22.24 33.77 -5.41
C LEU A 26 23.30 33.08 -4.54
N ASN A 27 23.37 33.40 -3.25
CA ASN A 27 24.42 32.99 -2.33
C ASN A 27 25.84 33.25 -2.89
N LEU A 28 26.07 34.49 -3.36
CA LEU A 28 27.32 34.94 -3.96
C LEU A 28 27.89 36.16 -3.24
N SER A 29 29.20 36.36 -3.35
CA SER A 29 29.81 37.60 -2.86
C SER A 29 29.32 38.81 -3.67
N LEU A 30 29.19 39.97 -3.01
CA LEU A 30 28.78 41.22 -3.67
C LEU A 30 29.67 41.57 -4.87
N GLY A 31 30.98 41.32 -4.78
CA GLY A 31 31.91 41.54 -5.89
C GLY A 31 31.63 40.63 -7.10
N THR A 32 31.23 39.38 -6.86
CA THR A 32 30.83 38.47 -7.94
C THR A 32 29.52 38.92 -8.59
N VAL A 33 28.54 39.35 -7.79
CA VAL A 33 27.28 39.90 -8.32
C VAL A 33 27.52 41.13 -9.18
N ASN A 34 28.33 42.08 -8.70
CA ASN A 34 28.64 43.29 -9.47
C ASN A 34 29.33 42.98 -10.81
N LYS A 35 30.22 41.99 -10.83
CA LYS A 35 30.81 41.52 -12.08
C LYS A 35 29.75 40.96 -13.02
N LEU A 36 28.88 40.07 -12.54
CA LEU A 36 27.82 39.48 -13.36
C LEU A 36 26.82 40.53 -13.87
N LEU A 37 26.51 41.55 -13.08
CA LEU A 37 25.68 42.68 -13.52
C LEU A 37 26.36 43.46 -14.65
N GLY A 38 27.67 43.72 -14.54
CA GLY A 38 28.46 44.30 -15.63
C GLY A 38 28.39 43.46 -16.90
N ASP A 39 28.60 42.15 -16.79
CA ASP A 39 28.49 41.21 -17.90
C ASP A 39 27.06 41.22 -18.52
N CYS A 40 26.01 41.33 -17.69
CA CYS A 40 24.62 41.45 -18.15
C CYS A 40 24.34 42.76 -18.90
N LEU A 41 24.97 43.88 -18.51
CA LEU A 41 24.89 45.15 -19.25
C LEU A 41 25.58 45.04 -20.60
N GLU A 42 26.79 44.45 -20.64
CA GLU A 42 27.55 44.24 -21.88
C GLU A 42 26.79 43.33 -22.87
N LYS A 43 26.09 42.31 -22.35
CA LYS A 43 25.23 41.42 -23.14
C LYS A 43 23.87 42.02 -23.49
N ALA A 44 23.61 43.26 -23.08
CA ALA A 44 22.33 43.94 -23.20
C ALA A 44 21.16 43.17 -22.58
N PHE A 45 21.40 42.30 -21.59
CA PHE A 45 20.35 41.64 -20.82
C PHE A 45 19.70 42.60 -19.83
N LEU A 46 20.50 43.52 -19.28
CA LEU A 46 20.05 44.63 -18.45
C LEU A 46 20.41 45.95 -19.15
N MET A 47 19.67 47.00 -18.83
CA MET A 47 20.02 48.38 -19.12
C MET A 47 19.95 49.21 -17.84
N THR A 48 20.61 50.38 -17.82
CA THR A 48 20.46 51.34 -16.72
C THR A 48 19.41 52.38 -17.11
N ASP A 49 18.40 52.55 -16.28
CA ASP A 49 17.45 53.65 -16.36
C ASP A 49 18.19 54.98 -16.15
N MET A 50 18.08 55.89 -17.11
CA MET A 50 18.80 57.17 -17.08
C MET A 50 18.24 58.15 -16.05
N ASP A 51 16.97 58.01 -15.68
CA ASP A 51 16.28 58.91 -14.74
C ASP A 51 16.42 58.41 -13.31
N THR A 52 16.35 57.09 -13.09
CA THR A 52 16.38 56.50 -11.75
C THR A 52 17.72 55.86 -11.38
N GLY A 53 18.61 55.60 -12.35
CA GLY A 53 19.87 54.89 -12.16
C GLY A 53 19.71 53.40 -11.85
N LYS A 54 18.48 52.86 -11.90
CA LYS A 54 18.18 51.45 -11.60
C LYS A 54 18.47 50.55 -12.81
N TYR A 55 18.68 49.27 -12.55
CA TYR A 55 18.77 48.28 -13.61
C TYR A 55 17.37 47.86 -14.07
N LEU A 56 17.16 47.80 -15.37
CA LEU A 56 15.93 47.32 -16.00
C LEU A 56 16.24 46.11 -16.87
N LEU A 57 15.38 45.07 -16.77
CA LEU A 57 15.44 43.92 -17.66
C LEU A 57 15.04 44.32 -19.08
N THR A 58 15.89 44.01 -20.07
CA THR A 58 15.61 44.35 -21.47
C THR A 58 14.82 43.25 -22.19
N GLU A 59 14.33 43.53 -23.39
CA GLU A 59 13.75 42.50 -24.27
C GLU A 59 14.75 41.39 -24.60
N GLN A 60 16.04 41.71 -24.75
CA GLN A 60 17.07 40.71 -25.00
C GLN A 60 17.32 39.83 -23.76
N GLY A 61 17.25 40.42 -22.56
CA GLY A 61 17.29 39.68 -21.30
C GLY A 61 16.07 38.77 -21.12
N LEU A 62 14.88 39.26 -21.43
CA LEU A 62 13.65 38.46 -21.45
C LEU A 62 13.73 37.30 -22.46
N LYS A 63 14.22 37.57 -23.67
CA LYS A 63 14.43 36.54 -24.69
C LYS A 63 15.45 35.49 -24.26
N TYR A 64 16.50 35.91 -23.55
CA TYR A 64 17.45 34.99 -22.94
C TYR A 64 16.79 34.15 -21.84
N LEU A 65 15.92 34.76 -21.03
CA LEU A 65 15.24 34.07 -19.94
C LEU A 65 14.22 33.03 -20.45
N GLU A 66 13.61 33.25 -21.62
CA GLU A 66 12.57 32.37 -22.18
C GLU A 66 13.03 30.91 -22.40
N GLN A 67 14.33 30.67 -22.60
CA GLN A 67 14.86 29.30 -22.70
C GLN A 67 14.76 28.50 -21.39
N PHE A 68 14.65 29.19 -20.26
CA PHE A 68 14.53 28.62 -18.91
C PHE A 68 13.09 28.55 -18.42
N LYS A 69 12.12 28.87 -19.30
CA LYS A 69 10.71 28.81 -18.94
C LYS A 69 10.32 27.41 -18.55
N VAL A 70 9.61 27.31 -17.43
CA VAL A 70 9.04 26.04 -16.98
C VAL A 70 7.88 25.67 -17.90
N ASP A 71 7.95 24.47 -18.46
CA ASP A 71 6.98 23.94 -19.40
C ASP A 71 5.80 23.25 -18.69
N GLY A 72 5.97 22.79 -17.45
CA GLY A 72 4.93 22.09 -16.70
C GLY A 72 5.42 21.47 -15.39
N ALA A 73 4.55 20.67 -14.77
CA ALA A 73 4.86 19.93 -13.55
C ALA A 73 4.28 18.51 -13.58
N VAL A 74 4.98 17.59 -12.94
CA VAL A 74 4.52 16.23 -12.64
C VAL A 74 4.43 16.07 -11.12
N ILE A 75 3.29 15.59 -10.62
CA ILE A 75 3.09 15.29 -9.19
C ILE A 75 2.91 13.78 -9.03
N THR A 76 3.74 13.14 -8.23
CA THR A 76 3.62 11.70 -7.94
C THR A 76 2.65 11.45 -6.78
N ALA A 77 1.64 10.60 -7.01
CA ALA A 77 0.55 10.31 -6.08
C ALA A 77 0.10 8.84 -6.14
N ALA A 78 1.01 7.93 -6.52
CA ALA A 78 0.68 6.53 -6.76
C ALA A 78 0.76 5.64 -5.50
N GLY A 79 1.43 6.10 -4.44
CA GLY A 79 1.75 5.32 -3.25
C GLY A 79 0.58 5.11 -2.28
N PHE A 80 0.63 3.99 -1.55
CA PHE A 80 -0.37 3.61 -0.53
C PHE A 80 -0.30 4.47 0.75
N GLY A 81 0.91 4.77 1.24
CA GLY A 81 1.08 5.50 2.51
C GLY A 81 0.72 4.67 3.75
N SER A 82 1.32 3.47 3.89
CA SER A 82 1.02 2.50 4.96
C SER A 82 1.23 3.01 6.39
N ARG A 83 2.06 4.05 6.57
CA ARG A 83 2.35 4.69 7.87
C ARG A 83 1.26 5.67 8.35
N PHE A 84 0.26 5.93 7.51
CA PHE A 84 -0.89 6.79 7.80
C PHE A 84 -2.19 6.01 7.91
N VAL A 85 -2.14 4.68 8.00
CA VAL A 85 -3.35 3.91 8.32
C VAL A 85 -3.87 4.34 9.70
N PRO A 86 -5.19 4.31 9.94
CA PRO A 86 -6.24 3.90 9.00
C PRO A 86 -6.67 4.98 8.00
N LEU A 87 -6.17 6.23 8.08
CA LEU A 87 -6.62 7.32 7.20
C LEU A 87 -6.39 6.97 5.72
N THR A 88 -5.24 6.39 5.41
CA THR A 88 -4.88 6.01 4.04
C THR A 88 -5.64 4.83 3.48
N PHE A 89 -6.45 4.12 4.26
CA PHE A 89 -7.35 3.10 3.69
C PHE A 89 -8.46 3.72 2.82
N GLU A 90 -8.85 4.97 3.11
CA GLU A 90 -9.99 5.65 2.47
C GLU A 90 -9.57 6.90 1.68
N THR A 91 -8.46 7.53 2.07
CA THR A 91 -7.97 8.79 1.52
C THR A 91 -6.48 8.70 1.20
N PRO A 92 -6.05 8.81 -0.08
CA PRO A 92 -4.63 8.90 -0.43
C PRO A 92 -3.88 9.93 0.40
N LYS A 93 -2.61 9.65 0.75
CA LYS A 93 -1.82 10.53 1.63
C LYS A 93 -1.76 11.97 1.12
N GLY A 94 -1.54 12.19 -0.19
CA GLY A 94 -1.52 13.54 -0.78
C GLY A 94 -2.86 14.29 -0.74
N LEU A 95 -3.97 13.57 -0.48
CA LEU A 95 -5.28 14.13 -0.22
C LEU A 95 -5.56 14.29 1.27
N LEU A 96 -4.63 14.07 2.20
CA LEU A 96 -4.84 14.48 3.58
C LEU A 96 -4.75 16.01 3.70
N GLU A 97 -5.48 16.56 4.67
CA GLU A 97 -5.55 18.00 4.92
C GLU A 97 -4.49 18.43 5.93
N VAL A 98 -3.93 19.61 5.74
CA VAL A 98 -3.07 20.28 6.71
C VAL A 98 -3.59 21.70 6.84
N PHE A 99 -4.05 22.07 8.04
CA PHE A 99 -4.74 23.33 8.32
C PHE A 99 -5.94 23.57 7.40
N GLY A 100 -6.70 22.51 7.11
CA GLY A 100 -7.92 22.56 6.28
C GLY A 100 -7.68 22.62 4.77
N GLU A 101 -6.44 22.47 4.31
CA GLU A 101 -6.10 22.42 2.88
C GLU A 101 -5.45 21.09 2.51
N ARG A 102 -5.91 20.46 1.43
CA ARG A 102 -5.32 19.21 0.89
C ARG A 102 -3.90 19.49 0.39
N MET A 103 -2.93 18.66 0.77
CA MET A 103 -1.50 18.86 0.43
C MET A 103 -1.28 19.01 -1.08
N ILE A 104 -1.89 18.14 -1.90
CA ILE A 104 -1.77 18.23 -3.36
C ILE A 104 -2.45 19.47 -3.94
N GLU A 105 -3.58 19.92 -3.39
CA GLU A 105 -4.26 21.14 -3.87
C GLU A 105 -3.41 22.38 -3.60
N ARG A 106 -2.73 22.42 -2.45
CA ARG A 106 -1.80 23.50 -2.11
C ARG A 106 -0.69 23.62 -3.15
N GLN A 107 -0.06 22.49 -3.51
CA GLN A 107 0.98 22.45 -4.53
C GLN A 107 0.47 22.93 -5.90
N ILE A 108 -0.72 22.48 -6.32
CA ILE A 108 -1.34 22.89 -7.59
C ILE A 108 -1.61 24.39 -7.62
N LYS A 109 -2.15 24.96 -6.52
CA LYS A 109 -2.39 26.41 -6.41
C LYS A 109 -1.09 27.20 -6.52
N GLN A 110 -0.04 26.76 -5.82
CA GLN A 110 1.27 27.40 -5.89
C GLN A 110 1.88 27.34 -7.29
N LEU A 111 1.74 26.22 -8.01
CA LEU A 111 2.16 26.13 -9.41
C LEU A 111 1.38 27.09 -10.31
N HIS A 112 0.05 27.18 -10.13
CA HIS A 112 -0.80 28.12 -10.88
C HIS A 112 -0.43 29.59 -10.62
N GLU A 113 -0.16 29.95 -9.37
CA GLU A 113 0.31 31.29 -8.99
C GLU A 113 1.61 31.66 -9.73
N SER A 114 2.48 30.68 -9.98
CA SER A 114 3.73 30.84 -10.73
C SER A 114 3.54 30.73 -12.25
N GLY A 115 2.30 30.62 -12.73
CA GLY A 115 1.94 30.56 -14.15
C GLY A 115 2.15 29.18 -14.81
N ILE A 116 2.28 28.12 -14.01
CA ILE A 116 2.53 26.75 -14.48
C ILE A 116 1.21 25.97 -14.40
N THR A 117 0.57 25.77 -15.55
CA THR A 117 -0.78 25.15 -15.63
C THR A 117 -0.78 23.79 -16.32
N ASP A 118 0.28 23.41 -17.04
CA ASP A 118 0.38 22.05 -17.59
C ASP A 118 0.88 21.10 -16.49
N ILE A 119 -0.08 20.58 -15.71
CA ILE A 119 0.18 19.73 -14.56
C ILE A 119 -0.36 18.33 -14.84
N THR A 120 0.45 17.31 -14.60
CA THR A 120 0.03 15.90 -14.66
C THR A 120 0.28 15.22 -13.31
N ILE A 121 -0.72 14.54 -12.77
CA ILE A 121 -0.65 13.78 -11.52
C ILE A 121 -0.55 12.30 -11.86
N ILE A 122 0.50 11.64 -11.40
CA ILE A 122 0.69 10.20 -11.59
C ILE A 122 0.01 9.46 -10.45
N VAL A 123 -1.09 8.78 -10.76
CA VAL A 123 -1.97 8.13 -9.79
C VAL A 123 -1.85 6.61 -9.83
N GLY A 124 -2.16 5.96 -8.71
CA GLY A 124 -2.06 4.50 -8.55
C GLY A 124 -3.09 4.04 -7.53
N TYR A 125 -2.68 3.91 -6.27
CA TYR A 125 -3.57 3.58 -5.17
C TYR A 125 -4.73 4.60 -5.04
N LEU A 126 -5.98 4.11 -4.99
CA LEU A 126 -7.21 4.91 -4.93
C LEU A 126 -7.28 6.06 -5.98
N LYS A 127 -6.79 5.81 -7.20
CA LYS A 127 -6.69 6.81 -8.29
C LYS A 127 -7.96 7.61 -8.54
N GLU A 128 -9.14 7.02 -8.36
CA GLU A 128 -10.44 7.63 -8.58
C GLU A 128 -10.67 8.84 -7.65
N LYS A 129 -10.03 8.87 -6.47
CA LYS A 129 -10.13 9.98 -5.52
C LYS A 129 -9.50 11.28 -6.03
N PHE A 130 -8.62 11.21 -7.04
CA PHE A 130 -7.98 12.38 -7.64
C PHE A 130 -8.74 12.98 -8.83
N GLU A 131 -9.78 12.30 -9.32
CA GLU A 131 -10.48 12.65 -10.57
C GLU A 131 -11.03 14.08 -10.56
N TYR A 132 -11.62 14.51 -9.44
CA TYR A 132 -12.18 15.87 -9.30
C TYR A 132 -11.16 17.00 -9.52
N LEU A 133 -9.86 16.71 -9.38
CA LEU A 133 -8.80 17.70 -9.62
C LEU A 133 -8.72 18.10 -11.10
N ILE A 134 -9.14 17.24 -12.03
CA ILE A 134 -9.18 17.52 -13.46
C ILE A 134 -10.07 18.73 -13.71
N ASP A 135 -11.31 18.72 -13.24
CA ASP A 135 -12.23 19.84 -13.47
C ASP A 135 -11.91 21.04 -12.58
N LYS A 136 -11.53 20.80 -11.33
CA LYS A 136 -11.26 21.88 -10.36
C LYS A 136 -10.02 22.69 -10.70
N TYR A 137 -8.99 22.05 -11.25
CA TYR A 137 -7.68 22.66 -11.48
C TYR A 137 -7.12 22.46 -12.90
N GLN A 138 -7.86 21.84 -13.82
CA GLN A 138 -7.42 21.60 -15.21
C GLN A 138 -6.13 20.76 -15.31
N VAL A 139 -5.92 19.85 -14.35
CA VAL A 139 -4.80 18.90 -14.36
C VAL A 139 -5.12 17.66 -15.19
N LYS A 140 -4.09 16.88 -15.52
CA LYS A 140 -4.22 15.56 -16.17
C LYS A 140 -3.89 14.46 -15.17
N LEU A 141 -4.49 13.28 -15.34
CA LEU A 141 -4.12 12.09 -14.58
C LEU A 141 -3.40 11.09 -15.49
N LEU A 142 -2.32 10.49 -15.00
CA LEU A 142 -1.64 9.36 -15.63
C LEU A 142 -1.62 8.18 -14.66
N TYR A 143 -2.17 7.04 -15.07
CA TYR A 143 -2.20 5.85 -14.22
C TYR A 143 -0.88 5.06 -14.29
N ASN A 144 -0.28 4.78 -13.14
CA ASN A 144 0.80 3.81 -13.01
C ASN A 144 0.21 2.43 -12.66
N PRO A 145 0.20 1.44 -13.57
CA PRO A 145 -0.35 0.11 -13.31
C PRO A 145 0.49 -0.74 -12.35
N GLU A 146 1.75 -0.38 -12.11
CA GLU A 146 2.71 -1.15 -11.32
C GLU A 146 2.93 -0.57 -9.92
N TYR A 147 2.08 0.37 -9.47
CA TYR A 147 2.21 1.04 -8.18
C TYR A 147 2.25 0.08 -6.97
N ALA A 148 1.67 -1.12 -7.11
CA ALA A 148 1.59 -2.12 -6.05
C ALA A 148 2.80 -3.06 -6.00
N THR A 149 3.58 -3.14 -7.08
CA THR A 149 4.66 -4.13 -7.23
C THR A 149 6.04 -3.50 -7.39
N LYS A 150 6.11 -2.26 -7.89
CA LYS A 150 7.35 -1.51 -8.07
C LYS A 150 7.32 -0.17 -7.35
N ASN A 151 8.49 0.29 -6.92
CA ASN A 151 8.67 1.57 -6.24
C ASN A 151 8.67 2.75 -7.25
N ASN A 152 9.01 3.96 -6.80
CA ASN A 152 8.77 5.19 -7.56
C ASN A 152 9.57 5.32 -8.88
N LEU A 153 10.60 4.49 -9.12
CA LEU A 153 11.28 4.39 -10.42
C LEU A 153 10.28 4.07 -11.55
N ALA A 154 9.37 3.12 -11.32
CA ALA A 154 8.33 2.77 -12.29
C ALA A 154 7.36 3.94 -12.54
N THR A 155 7.09 4.74 -11.50
CA THR A 155 6.24 5.94 -11.63
C THR A 155 6.86 6.95 -12.59
N ILE A 156 8.16 7.20 -12.49
CA ILE A 156 8.87 8.10 -13.40
C ILE A 156 9.01 7.49 -14.79
N TYR A 157 9.26 6.19 -14.90
CA TYR A 157 9.30 5.49 -16.18
C TYR A 157 7.98 5.66 -16.96
N HIS A 158 6.82 5.44 -16.33
CA HIS A 158 5.53 5.65 -16.99
C HIS A 158 5.28 7.10 -17.41
N ALA A 159 5.84 8.06 -16.65
CA ALA A 159 5.74 9.49 -16.93
C ALA A 159 6.82 10.05 -17.88
N ARG A 160 7.79 9.24 -18.33
CA ARG A 160 9.03 9.70 -18.99
C ARG A 160 8.83 10.64 -20.18
N GLU A 161 7.79 10.41 -20.98
CA GLU A 161 7.47 11.23 -22.15
C GLU A 161 7.07 12.67 -21.78
N LEU A 162 6.60 12.90 -20.54
CA LEU A 162 6.29 14.24 -20.04
C LEU A 162 7.54 15.10 -19.81
N PHE A 163 8.71 14.46 -19.64
CA PHE A 163 9.97 15.14 -19.35
C PHE A 163 10.85 15.38 -20.58
N ARG A 164 10.68 14.60 -21.65
CA ARG A 164 11.56 14.66 -22.83
C ARG A 164 11.51 16.04 -23.48
N GLY A 165 12.67 16.69 -23.60
CA GLY A 165 12.76 18.00 -24.24
C GLY A 165 12.12 19.15 -23.47
N ARG A 166 11.77 18.98 -22.19
CA ARG A 166 10.98 19.95 -21.41
C ARG A 166 11.65 20.32 -20.09
N ASN A 167 11.37 21.54 -19.62
CA ASN A 167 11.72 22.05 -18.30
C ASN A 167 10.56 21.76 -17.33
N MET A 168 10.71 20.79 -16.45
CA MET A 168 9.60 20.25 -15.66
C MET A 168 9.90 20.26 -14.18
N TYR A 169 8.91 20.60 -13.37
CA TYR A 169 8.94 20.24 -11.95
C TYR A 169 8.55 18.77 -11.73
N LEU A 170 9.16 18.13 -10.74
CA LEU A 170 8.79 16.82 -10.22
C LEU A 170 8.52 16.94 -8.72
N LEU A 171 7.26 16.71 -8.32
CA LEU A 171 6.73 16.89 -6.97
C LEU A 171 6.24 15.55 -6.40
N VAL A 172 6.13 15.48 -5.07
CA VAL A 172 5.47 14.39 -4.36
C VAL A 172 4.21 14.92 -3.68
N SER A 173 3.07 14.27 -3.93
CA SER A 173 1.74 14.78 -3.56
C SER A 173 1.50 14.97 -2.05
N ASP A 174 2.28 14.31 -1.21
CA ASP A 174 2.21 14.34 0.24
C ASP A 174 3.24 15.27 0.89
N ASN A 175 3.96 16.07 0.09
CA ASN A 175 4.69 17.20 0.61
C ASN A 175 3.73 18.38 0.88
N TRP A 176 3.84 19.00 2.05
CA TRP A 176 3.19 20.27 2.36
C TRP A 176 4.23 21.41 2.30
N ILE A 177 4.03 22.34 1.36
CA ILE A 177 4.98 23.40 1.06
C ILE A 177 4.52 24.72 1.70
N ARG A 178 5.26 25.26 2.68
CA ARG A 178 4.82 26.40 3.48
C ARG A 178 4.63 27.67 2.65
N ASN A 179 5.61 28.06 1.85
CA ASN A 179 5.53 29.24 0.98
C ASN A 179 5.71 28.84 -0.48
N ASN A 180 5.12 29.56 -1.41
CA ASN A 180 5.33 29.27 -2.83
C ASN A 180 6.83 29.41 -3.18
N MET A 181 7.44 28.32 -3.62
CA MET A 181 8.86 28.23 -3.99
C MET A 181 9.05 27.97 -5.48
N TYR A 182 7.97 27.96 -6.26
CA TYR A 182 8.02 27.69 -7.69
C TYR A 182 8.18 28.98 -8.47
N HIS A 183 9.03 28.95 -9.48
CA HIS A 183 9.29 30.07 -10.36
C HIS A 183 8.84 29.76 -11.79
N LYS A 184 8.40 30.80 -12.51
CA LYS A 184 8.08 30.71 -13.95
C LYS A 184 9.30 30.33 -14.80
N TYR A 185 10.49 30.69 -14.32
CA TYR A 185 11.77 30.44 -14.97
C TYR A 185 12.72 29.75 -14.00
N GLU A 186 13.32 28.64 -14.41
CA GLU A 186 14.29 27.89 -13.61
C GLU A 186 15.57 27.64 -14.41
N CYS A 187 16.68 28.18 -13.88
CA CYS A 187 17.92 28.35 -14.64
C CYS A 187 18.89 27.17 -14.50
N GLY A 188 18.36 25.96 -14.31
CA GLY A 188 19.14 24.72 -14.20
C GLY A 188 18.47 23.73 -13.27
N ALA A 189 18.81 22.44 -13.43
CA ALA A 189 18.22 21.39 -12.62
C ALA A 189 18.68 21.45 -11.17
N TRP A 190 17.75 21.21 -10.25
CA TRP A 190 18.01 21.18 -8.82
C TRP A 190 17.08 20.24 -8.04
N TYR A 191 17.54 19.84 -6.86
CA TYR A 191 16.74 19.10 -5.89
C TYR A 191 16.58 19.94 -4.61
N SER A 192 15.37 20.04 -4.06
CA SER A 192 15.11 20.74 -2.80
C SER A 192 15.91 20.09 -1.66
N SER A 193 16.69 20.89 -0.93
CA SER A 193 17.56 20.35 0.11
C SER A 193 17.30 21.05 1.43
N VAL A 194 17.06 20.28 2.49
CA VAL A 194 16.87 20.81 3.85
C VAL A 194 18.02 20.33 4.73
N TYR A 195 18.47 21.16 5.67
CA TYR A 195 19.48 20.78 6.65
C TYR A 195 18.82 20.06 7.83
N MET A 196 19.26 18.84 8.12
CA MET A 196 18.80 18.06 9.26
C MET A 196 19.91 17.97 10.31
N GLU A 197 19.61 18.47 11.51
CA GLU A 197 20.46 18.32 12.70
C GLU A 197 20.25 16.94 13.33
N GLY A 198 21.34 16.32 13.79
CA GLY A 198 21.32 14.97 14.38
C GLY A 198 21.36 13.84 13.36
N GLU A 199 21.11 12.62 13.83
CA GLU A 199 21.08 11.42 12.98
C GLU A 199 19.87 11.43 12.04
N THR A 200 20.08 11.02 10.80
CA THR A 200 19.04 10.90 9.79
C THR A 200 19.25 9.65 8.95
N SER A 201 18.16 9.04 8.49
CA SER A 201 18.16 7.97 7.48
C SER A 201 18.02 8.50 6.05
N GLU A 202 17.91 9.82 5.89
CA GLU A 202 17.69 10.46 4.59
C GLU A 202 18.93 10.46 3.70
N TRP A 203 18.72 10.84 2.44
CA TRP A 203 19.74 10.92 1.39
C TRP A 203 20.62 12.15 1.59
N CYS A 204 21.69 11.98 2.36
CA CYS A 204 22.65 13.02 2.74
C CYS A 204 23.49 13.48 1.54
N LEU A 205 23.51 14.79 1.30
CA LEU A 205 24.13 15.46 0.17
C LEU A 205 25.51 16.02 0.52
N SER A 206 26.44 15.92 -0.42
CA SER A 206 27.64 16.77 -0.46
C SER A 206 27.66 17.58 -1.74
N SER A 207 28.17 18.81 -1.67
CA SER A 207 28.23 19.70 -2.83
C SER A 207 29.56 20.43 -2.92
N ASN A 208 29.86 20.93 -4.13
CA ASN A 208 30.99 21.83 -4.34
C ASN A 208 30.62 23.28 -4.00
N LYS A 209 31.60 24.19 -4.03
CA LYS A 209 31.41 25.63 -3.75
C LYS A 209 30.39 26.35 -4.68
N LYS A 210 29.96 25.72 -5.77
CA LYS A 210 28.94 26.25 -6.69
C LYS A 210 27.55 25.66 -6.42
N GLY A 211 27.40 24.83 -5.39
CA GLY A 211 26.14 24.17 -5.04
C GLY A 211 25.80 22.94 -5.88
N ARG A 212 26.68 22.49 -6.80
CA ARG A 212 26.45 21.25 -7.54
C ARG A 212 26.68 20.06 -6.62
N ILE A 213 25.72 19.14 -6.59
CA ILE A 213 25.79 17.90 -5.83
C ILE A 213 26.93 17.04 -6.40
N THR A 214 27.79 16.53 -5.53
CA THR A 214 28.98 15.73 -5.92
C THR A 214 28.89 14.28 -5.44
N SER A 215 28.14 14.03 -4.38
CA SER A 215 27.89 12.70 -3.84
C SER A 215 26.63 12.73 -2.98
N VAL A 216 25.99 11.56 -2.88
CA VAL A 216 24.85 11.31 -2.02
C VAL A 216 25.08 9.99 -1.30
N GLN A 217 24.72 9.92 -0.03
CA GLN A 217 24.77 8.69 0.76
C GLN A 217 23.49 8.57 1.57
N VAL A 218 22.96 7.35 1.70
CA VAL A 218 21.79 7.11 2.56
C VAL A 218 22.25 7.04 4.01
N GLY A 219 21.65 7.88 4.85
CA GLY A 219 21.98 8.00 6.26
C GLY A 219 23.19 8.89 6.55
N GLY A 220 23.17 9.54 7.71
CA GLY A 220 24.24 10.43 8.14
C GLY A 220 23.90 11.21 9.40
N HIS A 221 24.69 12.25 9.66
CA HIS A 221 24.45 13.20 10.75
C HIS A 221 24.70 14.64 10.27
N ASP A 222 23.95 15.61 10.81
CA ASP A 222 24.17 17.06 10.60
C ASP A 222 24.42 17.43 9.12
N SER A 223 23.52 17.00 8.25
CA SER A 223 23.71 17.03 6.80
C SER A 223 22.55 17.72 6.09
N TRP A 224 22.85 18.29 4.92
CA TRP A 224 21.82 18.58 3.95
C TRP A 224 21.31 17.27 3.36
N VAL A 225 20.01 17.16 3.12
CA VAL A 225 19.38 15.95 2.59
C VAL A 225 18.50 16.26 1.39
N MET A 226 18.28 15.29 0.50
CA MET A 226 17.26 15.37 -0.56
C MET A 226 15.88 15.34 0.09
N TYR A 227 15.14 16.45 0.04
CA TYR A 227 13.85 16.57 0.73
C TYR A 227 12.90 17.52 0.00
N GLY A 228 11.80 16.96 -0.52
CA GLY A 228 10.77 17.70 -1.25
C GLY A 228 10.91 17.71 -2.77
N PRO A 229 10.47 18.78 -3.46
CA PRO A 229 10.38 18.80 -4.91
C PRO A 229 11.75 18.90 -5.61
N ALA A 230 11.77 18.50 -6.88
CA ALA A 230 12.89 18.71 -7.78
C ALA A 230 12.46 19.50 -9.03
N PHE A 231 13.41 20.19 -9.64
CA PHE A 231 13.24 20.76 -10.97
C PHE A 231 14.22 20.09 -11.94
N LEU A 232 13.67 19.53 -13.02
CA LEU A 232 14.40 18.84 -14.06
C LEU A 232 14.43 19.75 -15.30
N SER A 233 15.59 20.34 -15.60
CA SER A 233 15.75 21.11 -16.83
C SER A 233 15.72 20.19 -18.05
N ARG A 234 15.41 20.75 -19.21
CA ARG A 234 15.45 20.04 -20.50
C ARG A 234 16.71 19.21 -20.70
N ASP A 235 17.87 19.82 -20.48
CA ASP A 235 19.18 19.17 -20.67
C ASP A 235 19.42 18.05 -19.65
N PHE A 236 18.92 18.21 -18.43
CA PHE A 236 19.02 17.20 -17.38
C PHE A 236 18.10 16.02 -17.69
N SER A 237 16.83 16.26 -18.04
CA SER A 237 15.88 15.22 -18.43
C SER A 237 16.36 14.43 -19.66
N ASN A 238 16.96 15.09 -20.65
CA ASN A 238 17.52 14.41 -21.81
C ASN A 238 18.65 13.42 -21.48
N GLN A 239 19.35 13.63 -20.36
CA GLN A 239 20.38 12.71 -19.85
C GLN A 239 19.80 11.66 -18.91
N LEU A 240 18.89 12.05 -18.00
CA LEU A 240 18.33 11.16 -16.98
C LEU A 240 17.38 10.13 -17.57
N ILE A 241 16.50 10.50 -18.51
CA ILE A 241 15.43 9.61 -18.98
C ILE A 241 15.97 8.30 -19.61
N PRO A 242 17.01 8.31 -20.46
CA PRO A 242 17.63 7.06 -20.93
C PRO A 242 18.13 6.15 -19.79
N LEU A 243 18.69 6.74 -18.72
CA LEU A 243 19.17 5.98 -17.56
C LEU A 243 18.01 5.37 -16.76
N ILE A 244 16.89 6.10 -16.63
CA ILE A 244 15.66 5.58 -16.03
C ILE A 244 15.10 4.41 -16.84
N GLU A 245 15.11 4.50 -18.18
CA GLU A 245 14.66 3.40 -19.05
C GLU A 245 15.55 2.16 -18.91
N GLU A 246 16.86 2.33 -18.86
CA GLU A 246 17.81 1.24 -18.63
C GLU A 246 17.57 0.58 -17.27
N ALA A 247 17.55 1.37 -16.19
CA ALA A 247 17.34 0.87 -14.84
C ALA A 247 16.00 0.14 -14.69
N TYR A 248 14.93 0.66 -15.29
CA TYR A 248 13.60 0.04 -15.22
C TYR A 248 13.54 -1.35 -15.85
N HIS A 249 14.33 -1.61 -16.91
CA HIS A 249 14.38 -2.90 -17.58
C HIS A 249 15.39 -3.88 -16.96
N GLN A 250 16.22 -3.42 -16.01
CA GLN A 250 17.20 -4.25 -15.33
C GLN A 250 16.54 -5.05 -14.20
N PRO A 251 16.71 -6.40 -14.15
CA PRO A 251 16.22 -7.20 -13.02
C PRO A 251 16.84 -6.78 -11.69
N GLY A 252 16.04 -6.72 -10.63
CA GLY A 252 16.49 -6.34 -9.27
C GLY A 252 16.32 -4.86 -8.94
N THR A 253 15.82 -4.04 -9.86
CA THR A 253 15.55 -2.61 -9.64
C THR A 253 14.09 -2.32 -9.27
N GLU A 254 13.26 -3.35 -9.04
CA GLU A 254 11.82 -3.20 -8.78
C GLU A 254 11.55 -2.32 -7.56
N GLN A 255 12.44 -2.31 -6.57
CA GLN A 255 12.33 -1.52 -5.34
C GLN A 255 13.11 -0.20 -5.40
N TRP A 256 13.72 0.14 -6.54
CA TRP A 256 14.52 1.36 -6.66
C TRP A 256 13.67 2.63 -6.63
N TYR A 257 14.25 3.65 -6.01
CA TYR A 257 13.83 5.02 -6.16
C TYR A 257 14.43 5.59 -7.45
N TRP A 258 13.76 6.53 -8.13
CA TRP A 258 14.35 7.23 -9.28
C TRP A 258 15.58 8.05 -8.85
N GLU A 259 15.60 8.52 -7.59
CA GLU A 259 16.76 9.14 -6.97
C GLU A 259 17.98 8.21 -6.97
N GLN A 260 17.81 6.89 -6.87
CA GLN A 260 18.92 5.94 -6.93
C GLN A 260 19.68 6.04 -8.26
N VAL A 261 18.94 6.17 -9.37
CA VAL A 261 19.53 6.35 -10.71
C VAL A 261 20.30 7.67 -10.78
N VAL A 262 19.78 8.73 -10.16
CA VAL A 262 20.50 10.01 -10.07
C VAL A 262 21.79 9.87 -9.26
N VAL A 263 21.75 9.16 -8.13
CA VAL A 263 22.90 8.98 -7.25
C VAL A 263 24.01 8.19 -7.93
N ASP A 264 23.66 7.09 -8.60
CA ASP A 264 24.62 6.25 -9.31
C ASP A 264 25.33 7.01 -10.44
N HIS A 265 24.65 8.02 -11.02
CA HIS A 265 25.15 8.85 -12.13
C HIS A 265 25.44 10.32 -11.75
N ILE A 266 25.54 10.65 -10.45
CA ILE A 266 25.58 12.05 -9.99
C ILE A 266 26.79 12.84 -10.53
N LYS A 267 27.88 12.15 -10.88
CA LYS A 267 29.09 12.76 -11.46
C LYS A 267 28.88 13.20 -12.91
N GLU A 268 27.97 12.54 -13.62
CA GLU A 268 27.64 12.79 -15.02
C GLU A 268 26.55 13.85 -15.13
N LEU A 269 25.61 13.86 -14.19
CA LEU A 269 24.47 14.77 -14.17
C LEU A 269 24.82 16.13 -13.52
N ASP A 270 24.37 17.24 -14.13
CA ASP A 270 24.48 18.58 -13.53
C ASP A 270 23.25 18.88 -12.66
N PHE A 271 23.29 18.40 -11.41
CA PHE A 271 22.24 18.62 -10.42
C PHE A 271 22.72 19.50 -9.27
N SER A 272 21.98 20.56 -8.97
CA SER A 272 22.33 21.51 -7.90
C SER A 272 21.45 21.35 -6.66
N MET A 273 22.00 21.69 -5.51
CA MET A 273 21.21 21.84 -4.29
C MET A 273 20.38 23.12 -4.37
N ASN A 274 19.10 23.01 -4.07
CA ASN A 274 18.22 24.15 -3.79
C ASN A 274 17.96 24.20 -2.29
N CYS A 275 18.89 24.80 -1.53
CA CYS A 275 18.83 24.89 -0.07
C CYS A 275 17.57 25.64 0.40
N GLN A 276 16.74 24.94 1.17
CA GLN A 276 15.51 25.48 1.77
C GLN A 276 15.66 25.61 3.30
N PRO A 277 14.96 26.58 3.92
CA PRO A 277 14.78 26.62 5.36
C PRO A 277 14.13 25.33 5.89
N ALA A 278 14.41 25.00 7.15
CA ALA A 278 13.86 23.79 7.81
C ALA A 278 12.32 23.80 7.93
N ASP A 279 11.69 24.98 7.86
CA ASP A 279 10.25 25.16 7.95
C ASP A 279 9.56 25.37 6.59
N GLN A 280 10.22 25.08 5.48
CA GLN A 280 9.71 25.34 4.14
C GLN A 280 9.00 24.15 3.50
N VAL A 281 9.54 22.95 3.66
CA VAL A 281 9.00 21.70 3.10
C VAL A 281 8.71 20.75 4.26
N TYR A 282 7.55 20.12 4.24
CA TYR A 282 7.16 19.10 5.21
C TYR A 282 6.73 17.83 4.49
N GLU A 283 7.37 16.72 4.82
CA GLU A 283 6.96 15.38 4.48
C GLU A 283 6.73 14.64 5.79
N PHE A 284 5.46 14.45 6.13
CA PHE A 284 5.10 13.76 7.36
C PHE A 284 5.29 12.26 7.17
N GLU A 285 6.09 11.63 8.03
CA GLU A 285 6.43 10.22 7.91
C GLU A 285 5.35 9.31 8.49
N ASN A 286 4.62 9.81 9.48
CA ASN A 286 3.55 9.10 10.18
C ASN A 286 2.49 10.08 10.74
N LEU A 287 1.39 9.52 11.24
CA LEU A 287 0.29 10.31 11.80
C LEU A 287 0.70 11.17 13.02
N GLU A 288 1.68 10.74 13.81
CA GLU A 288 2.09 11.48 15.01
C GLU A 288 2.79 12.81 14.65
N GLU A 289 3.62 12.81 13.61
CA GLU A 289 4.20 14.05 13.09
C GLU A 289 3.12 15.02 12.57
N LEU A 290 2.14 14.49 11.85
CA LEU A 290 1.01 15.29 11.37
C LEU A 290 0.16 15.83 12.53
N ARG A 291 -0.04 15.07 13.61
CA ARG A 291 -0.76 15.50 14.82
C ARG A 291 -0.04 16.58 15.60
N LEU A 292 1.30 16.53 15.65
CA LEU A 292 2.11 17.58 16.25
C LEU A 292 2.02 18.87 15.44
N PHE A 293 1.90 18.76 14.12
CA PHE A 293 1.83 19.90 13.22
C PHE A 293 0.44 20.52 13.12
N ASP A 294 -0.60 19.70 12.93
CA ASP A 294 -2.00 20.11 12.85
C ASP A 294 -2.82 19.48 14.00
N PRO A 295 -3.14 20.27 15.04
CA PRO A 295 -3.90 19.79 16.20
C PRO A 295 -5.28 19.22 15.89
N LYS A 296 -5.84 19.44 14.68
CA LYS A 296 -7.07 18.78 14.22
C LYS A 296 -6.99 17.26 14.41
N TYR A 297 -5.87 16.65 14.04
CA TYR A 297 -5.67 15.19 14.08
C TYR A 297 -5.53 14.61 15.49
N GLN A 298 -5.43 15.45 16.52
CA GLN A 298 -5.43 15.01 17.93
C GLN A 298 -6.85 14.63 18.41
N ASN A 299 -7.88 15.21 17.80
CA ASN A 299 -9.26 15.03 18.25
C ASN A 299 -10.23 14.59 17.15
N HIS A 300 -9.92 14.91 15.89
CA HIS A 300 -10.81 14.67 14.76
C HIS A 300 -10.04 14.45 13.45
N SER A 301 -9.57 13.22 13.23
CA SER A 301 -8.87 12.85 12.00
C SER A 301 -9.79 12.64 10.78
N ASP A 302 -11.10 12.92 10.92
CA ASP A 302 -12.14 12.62 9.92
C ASP A 302 -12.13 11.17 9.41
N ASN A 303 -11.75 10.21 10.25
CA ASN A 303 -11.67 8.79 9.88
C ASN A 303 -12.60 7.93 10.75
N ALA A 304 -13.44 7.12 10.10
CA ALA A 304 -14.44 6.31 10.79
C ALA A 304 -13.81 5.27 11.75
N ALA A 305 -12.67 4.69 11.39
CA ALA A 305 -12.00 3.71 12.23
C ALA A 305 -11.38 4.36 13.48
N MET A 306 -10.75 5.54 13.33
CA MET A 306 -10.23 6.30 14.47
C MET A 306 -11.34 6.71 15.44
N GLN A 307 -12.44 7.24 14.92
CA GLN A 307 -13.61 7.60 15.71
C GLN A 307 -14.22 6.39 16.44
N LEU A 308 -14.28 5.24 15.77
CA LEU A 308 -14.75 4.00 16.38
C LEU A 308 -13.85 3.55 17.53
N VAL A 309 -12.53 3.50 17.32
CA VAL A 309 -11.59 3.10 18.38
C VAL A 309 -11.69 4.06 19.57
N ALA A 310 -11.69 5.36 19.33
CA ALA A 310 -11.87 6.38 20.38
C ALA A 310 -13.18 6.16 21.16
N HIS A 311 -14.28 5.87 20.46
CA HIS A 311 -15.57 5.58 21.07
C HIS A 311 -15.58 4.30 21.92
N VAL A 312 -15.06 3.20 21.38
CA VAL A 312 -15.05 1.87 22.04
C VAL A 312 -14.25 1.91 23.34
N PHE A 313 -13.12 2.61 23.35
CA PHE A 313 -12.27 2.74 24.54
C PHE A 313 -12.62 3.95 25.41
N ASN A 314 -13.56 4.81 24.98
CA ASN A 314 -13.91 6.06 25.64
C ASN A 314 -12.68 6.96 25.89
N VAL A 315 -11.85 7.12 24.85
CA VAL A 315 -10.65 7.95 24.82
C VAL A 315 -10.75 8.97 23.68
N LYS A 316 -9.84 9.93 23.65
CA LYS A 316 -9.65 10.78 22.47
C LYS A 316 -8.74 10.09 21.47
N GLU A 317 -8.80 10.52 20.20
CA GLU A 317 -7.91 9.99 19.16
C GLU A 317 -6.43 10.19 19.48
N GLU A 318 -6.05 11.28 20.15
CA GLU A 318 -4.67 11.54 20.60
C GLU A 318 -4.09 10.46 21.49
N ALA A 319 -4.90 9.63 22.17
CA ALA A 319 -4.40 8.54 23.00
C ALA A 319 -4.02 7.30 22.17
N ILE A 320 -4.49 7.20 20.92
CA ILE A 320 -4.27 6.05 20.04
C ILE A 320 -2.92 6.22 19.36
N HIS A 321 -1.93 5.41 19.74
CA HIS A 321 -0.54 5.56 19.30
C HIS A 321 -0.03 4.34 18.53
N ASN A 322 1.19 4.47 18.01
CA ASN A 322 1.97 3.37 17.42
C ASN A 322 1.19 2.57 16.37
N ILE A 323 0.46 3.31 15.53
CA ILE A 323 -0.43 2.72 14.53
C ILE A 323 0.39 2.10 13.41
N ARG A 324 0.12 0.83 13.09
CA ARG A 324 0.84 0.09 12.04
C ARG A 324 -0.13 -0.72 11.19
N CYS A 325 0.10 -0.74 9.89
CA CYS A 325 -0.63 -1.63 8.99
C CYS A 325 -0.19 -3.09 9.24
N LEU A 326 -1.13 -3.99 9.56
CA LEU A 326 -0.85 -5.42 9.73
C LEU A 326 -1.16 -6.22 8.47
N LYS A 327 -2.33 -5.99 7.89
CA LYS A 327 -2.79 -6.68 6.69
C LYS A 327 -3.55 -5.68 5.84
N SER A 328 -3.10 -5.50 4.61
CA SER A 328 -3.85 -4.74 3.59
C SER A 328 -4.27 -5.75 2.52
N GLY A 329 -5.47 -6.29 2.65
CA GLY A 329 -6.04 -7.28 1.75
C GLY A 329 -7.42 -6.87 1.25
N MET A 330 -7.93 -7.59 0.24
CA MET A 330 -9.25 -7.30 -0.34
C MET A 330 -10.41 -7.74 0.57
N THR A 331 -10.20 -8.75 1.42
CA THR A 331 -11.26 -9.24 2.33
C THR A 331 -11.39 -8.38 3.58
N ASN A 332 -10.26 -8.00 4.17
CA ASN A 332 -10.20 -7.22 5.39
C ASN A 332 -8.91 -6.38 5.38
N GLN A 333 -9.02 -5.12 5.81
CA GLN A 333 -7.91 -4.24 6.13
C GLN A 333 -7.73 -4.22 7.64
N SER A 334 -6.51 -4.35 8.13
CA SER A 334 -6.24 -4.41 9.57
C SER A 334 -5.08 -3.51 9.94
N PHE A 335 -5.25 -2.79 11.04
CA PHE A 335 -4.18 -2.03 11.67
C PHE A 335 -4.04 -2.41 13.14
N LEU A 336 -2.79 -2.43 13.61
CA LEU A 336 -2.40 -2.49 15.01
C LEU A 336 -2.39 -1.07 15.56
N PHE A 337 -2.80 -0.90 16.80
CA PHE A 337 -2.65 0.35 17.54
C PHE A 337 -2.37 0.06 19.02
N GLU A 338 -1.81 1.03 19.72
CA GLU A 338 -1.51 0.96 21.14
C GLU A 338 -2.40 1.92 21.93
N LEU A 339 -2.89 1.45 23.09
CA LEU A 339 -3.55 2.24 24.12
C LEU A 339 -3.06 1.77 25.49
N ASP A 340 -2.62 2.69 26.34
CA ASP A 340 -2.15 2.42 27.71
C ASP A 340 -1.12 1.27 27.82
N GLY A 341 -0.16 1.21 26.89
CA GLY A 341 0.87 0.17 26.85
C GLY A 341 0.38 -1.21 26.37
N LYS A 342 -0.84 -1.31 25.84
CA LYS A 342 -1.42 -2.54 25.30
C LYS A 342 -1.73 -2.39 23.83
N HIS A 343 -1.48 -3.44 23.07
CA HIS A 343 -1.76 -3.47 21.64
C HIS A 343 -3.10 -4.13 21.31
N TYR A 344 -3.73 -3.61 20.27
CA TYR A 344 -5.04 -4.00 19.79
C TYR A 344 -5.05 -4.01 18.26
N ILE A 345 -5.85 -4.90 17.68
CA ILE A 345 -6.07 -4.95 16.24
C ILE A 345 -7.46 -4.42 15.95
N CYS A 346 -7.57 -3.46 15.03
CA CYS A 346 -8.83 -3.09 14.41
C CYS A 346 -8.88 -3.62 12.98
N ARG A 347 -9.88 -4.45 12.69
CA ARG A 347 -10.20 -5.01 11.38
C ARG A 347 -11.36 -4.23 10.78
N ILE A 348 -11.13 -3.70 9.59
CA ILE A 348 -12.08 -2.99 8.74
C ILE A 348 -12.41 -3.94 7.57
N PRO A 349 -13.69 -4.23 7.29
CA PRO A 349 -14.04 -5.08 6.16
C PRO A 349 -13.70 -4.39 4.83
N GLY A 350 -13.20 -5.17 3.88
CA GLY A 350 -12.89 -4.66 2.55
C GLY A 350 -14.17 -4.30 1.76
N PRO A 351 -14.13 -3.29 0.87
CA PRO A 351 -15.26 -2.97 0.00
C PRO A 351 -15.70 -4.17 -0.84
N GLY A 352 -17.00 -4.44 -0.93
CA GLY A 352 -17.56 -5.54 -1.73
C GLY A 352 -17.51 -6.91 -1.06
N THR A 353 -16.98 -7.01 0.17
CA THR A 353 -16.87 -8.29 0.89
C THR A 353 -18.18 -8.71 1.52
N GLU A 354 -19.16 -7.82 1.60
CA GLU A 354 -20.54 -8.11 2.02
C GLU A 354 -21.24 -9.16 1.15
N PHE A 355 -20.79 -9.34 -0.10
CA PHE A 355 -21.29 -10.40 -0.98
C PHE A 355 -20.67 -11.76 -0.69
N LEU A 356 -19.48 -11.78 -0.08
CA LEU A 356 -18.71 -12.98 0.20
C LEU A 356 -18.98 -13.49 1.62
N ILE A 357 -19.02 -12.58 2.60
CA ILE A 357 -19.03 -12.89 4.02
C ILE A 357 -20.24 -12.26 4.71
N ASN A 358 -20.98 -13.07 5.46
CA ASN A 358 -22.10 -12.60 6.27
C ASN A 358 -21.63 -12.21 7.68
N ARG A 359 -21.47 -10.90 7.91
CA ARG A 359 -20.95 -10.37 9.19
C ARG A 359 -21.89 -10.60 10.38
N LYS A 360 -23.19 -10.79 10.15
CA LYS A 360 -24.14 -11.15 11.22
C LYS A 360 -23.96 -12.59 11.66
N GLU A 361 -23.67 -13.48 10.72
CA GLU A 361 -23.34 -14.87 11.00
C GLU A 361 -22.02 -14.96 11.77
N GLU A 362 -20.99 -14.22 11.33
CA GLU A 362 -19.71 -14.11 12.03
C GLU A 362 -19.87 -13.61 13.48
N GLU A 363 -20.67 -12.55 13.70
CA GLU A 363 -20.98 -12.05 15.06
C GLU A 363 -21.65 -13.13 15.93
N ALA A 364 -22.59 -13.89 15.36
CA ALA A 364 -23.28 -14.96 16.06
C ALA A 364 -22.31 -16.08 16.47
N VAL A 365 -21.36 -16.42 15.60
CA VAL A 365 -20.30 -17.39 15.93
C VAL A 365 -19.44 -16.89 17.08
N TYR A 366 -18.89 -15.67 17.00
CA TYR A 366 -18.05 -15.11 18.07
C TYR A 366 -18.76 -15.13 19.43
N LYS A 367 -20.03 -14.73 19.48
CA LYS A 367 -20.85 -14.80 20.70
C LYS A 367 -20.98 -16.22 21.24
N ALA A 368 -21.14 -17.19 20.34
CA ALA A 368 -21.34 -18.59 20.70
C ALA A 368 -20.05 -19.27 21.20
N VAL A 369 -18.88 -18.94 20.62
CA VAL A 369 -17.60 -19.58 20.97
C VAL A 369 -16.83 -18.88 22.09
N THR A 370 -17.12 -17.61 22.39
CA THR A 370 -16.44 -16.85 23.47
C THR A 370 -16.40 -17.59 24.81
N PRO A 371 -17.50 -18.21 25.31
CA PRO A 371 -17.48 -18.93 26.59
C PRO A 371 -16.57 -20.17 26.61
N LEU A 372 -16.18 -20.70 25.45
CA LEU A 372 -15.29 -21.87 25.36
C LEU A 372 -13.82 -21.52 25.65
N GLY A 373 -13.47 -20.23 25.63
CA GLY A 373 -12.11 -19.75 25.83
C GLY A 373 -11.13 -20.17 24.74
N ILE A 374 -11.64 -20.51 23.54
CA ILE A 374 -10.83 -20.97 22.40
C ILE A 374 -10.53 -19.85 21.40
N THR A 375 -11.30 -18.76 21.38
CA THR A 375 -11.17 -17.67 20.40
C THR A 375 -10.38 -16.50 20.98
N GLU A 376 -9.92 -15.59 20.11
CA GLU A 376 -9.34 -14.32 20.51
C GLU A 376 -10.29 -13.48 21.38
N HIS A 377 -9.73 -12.58 22.19
CA HIS A 377 -10.53 -11.69 23.02
C HIS A 377 -11.03 -10.52 22.17
N ILE A 378 -12.32 -10.56 21.86
CA ILE A 378 -13.03 -9.51 21.09
C ILE A 378 -13.51 -8.41 22.04
N LEU A 379 -13.06 -7.18 21.81
CA LEU A 379 -13.51 -6.00 22.55
C LEU A 379 -14.72 -5.34 21.90
N TYR A 380 -14.80 -5.41 20.57
CA TYR A 380 -15.89 -4.85 19.80
C TYR A 380 -16.10 -5.66 18.52
N PHE A 381 -17.36 -5.90 18.17
CA PHE A 381 -17.74 -6.44 16.87
C PHE A 381 -19.11 -5.87 16.50
N ASP A 382 -19.26 -5.42 15.26
CA ASP A 382 -20.55 -4.99 14.72
C ASP A 382 -20.93 -5.85 13.51
N GLY A 383 -21.96 -6.70 13.66
CA GLY A 383 -22.45 -7.56 12.59
C GLY A 383 -23.13 -6.83 11.43
N LYS A 384 -23.35 -5.51 11.51
CA LYS A 384 -23.85 -4.70 10.38
C LYS A 384 -22.71 -4.12 9.56
N THR A 385 -21.76 -3.47 10.22
CA THR A 385 -20.64 -2.79 9.53
C THR A 385 -19.47 -3.72 9.27
N GLY A 386 -19.32 -4.81 10.04
CA GLY A 386 -18.23 -5.77 9.97
C GLY A 386 -16.94 -5.35 10.68
N TYR A 387 -16.94 -4.17 11.33
CA TYR A 387 -15.80 -3.72 12.13
C TYR A 387 -15.59 -4.63 13.34
N LYS A 388 -14.33 -4.98 13.59
CA LYS A 388 -13.93 -5.83 14.72
C LYS A 388 -12.71 -5.22 15.40
N ILE A 389 -12.74 -5.11 16.72
CA ILE A 389 -11.58 -4.77 17.54
C ILE A 389 -11.29 -5.94 18.47
N ALA A 390 -10.07 -6.44 18.40
CA ALA A 390 -9.59 -7.57 19.20
C ALA A 390 -8.29 -7.24 19.91
N GLN A 391 -8.01 -7.95 20.99
CA GLN A 391 -6.73 -7.87 21.68
C GLN A 391 -5.61 -8.42 20.80
N TYR A 392 -4.48 -7.72 20.73
CA TYR A 392 -3.25 -8.28 20.18
C TYR A 392 -2.52 -9.05 21.27
N TYR A 393 -2.02 -10.23 20.93
CA TYR A 393 -1.26 -11.06 21.85
C TYR A 393 0.24 -10.94 21.55
N GLU A 394 0.96 -10.25 22.43
CA GLU A 394 2.41 -10.09 22.30
C GLU A 394 3.15 -11.42 22.29
N GLY A 395 4.08 -11.57 21.37
CA GLY A 395 4.87 -12.79 21.22
C GLY A 395 4.08 -14.03 20.78
N ALA A 396 2.81 -13.87 20.39
CA ALA A 396 2.04 -14.95 19.79
C ALA A 396 2.61 -15.31 18.42
N ARG A 397 2.48 -16.59 18.05
CA ARG A 397 2.89 -17.12 16.76
C ARG A 397 1.82 -18.04 16.19
N ASN A 398 1.79 -18.14 14.86
CA ASN A 398 0.96 -19.12 14.18
C ASN A 398 1.49 -20.55 14.45
N ALA A 399 0.62 -21.54 14.28
CA ALA A 399 1.01 -22.94 14.31
C ALA A 399 1.93 -23.27 13.12
N ASP A 400 2.94 -24.11 13.36
CA ASP A 400 3.76 -24.67 12.29
C ASP A 400 3.12 -25.95 11.78
N ALA A 401 2.58 -25.90 10.55
CA ALA A 401 2.01 -27.06 9.87
C ALA A 401 3.00 -28.23 9.72
N LYS A 402 4.32 -28.02 9.83
CA LYS A 402 5.30 -29.11 9.75
C LYS A 402 5.61 -29.72 11.11
N ASN A 403 5.08 -29.18 12.20
CA ASN A 403 5.31 -29.64 13.56
C ASN A 403 4.16 -30.55 14.03
N PRO A 404 4.38 -31.88 14.15
CA PRO A 404 3.31 -32.81 14.52
C PRO A 404 2.70 -32.54 15.90
N GLN A 405 3.52 -32.08 16.87
CA GLN A 405 3.03 -31.80 18.22
C GLN A 405 2.08 -30.59 18.25
N GLU A 406 2.37 -29.58 17.43
CA GLU A 406 1.50 -28.40 17.32
C GLU A 406 0.20 -28.73 16.62
N MET A 407 0.27 -29.53 15.55
CA MET A 407 -0.92 -29.97 14.83
C MET A 407 -1.81 -30.88 15.66
N ALA A 408 -1.24 -31.73 16.52
CA ALA A 408 -2.00 -32.49 17.50
C ALA A 408 -2.78 -31.58 18.47
N ALA A 409 -2.15 -30.52 18.97
CA ALA A 409 -2.83 -29.52 19.80
C ALA A 409 -3.94 -28.76 19.05
N CYS A 410 -3.74 -28.47 17.75
CA CYS A 410 -4.77 -27.89 16.90
C CYS A 410 -5.96 -28.84 16.71
N MET A 411 -5.71 -30.13 16.49
CA MET A 411 -6.77 -31.15 16.37
C MET A 411 -7.52 -31.35 17.69
N GLU A 412 -6.83 -31.29 18.83
CA GLU A 412 -7.48 -31.29 20.15
C GLU A 412 -8.42 -30.09 20.33
N MET A 413 -8.01 -28.90 19.88
CA MET A 413 -8.84 -27.70 19.91
C MET A 413 -10.08 -27.83 19.02
N LEU A 414 -9.94 -28.33 17.78
CA LEU A 414 -11.07 -28.59 16.89
C LEU A 414 -12.02 -29.62 17.51
N ARG A 415 -11.48 -30.70 18.10
CA ARG A 415 -12.28 -31.69 18.81
C ARG A 415 -13.06 -31.08 19.96
N LYS A 416 -12.45 -30.16 20.73
CA LYS A 416 -13.13 -29.41 21.80
C LYS A 416 -14.28 -28.54 21.23
N LEU A 417 -14.07 -27.87 20.10
CA LEU A 417 -15.11 -27.09 19.42
C LEU A 417 -16.27 -28.00 18.99
N HIS A 418 -15.99 -29.07 18.26
CA HIS A 418 -17.01 -29.95 17.67
C HIS A 418 -17.85 -30.67 18.74
N HIS A 419 -17.25 -31.01 19.89
CA HIS A 419 -17.95 -31.64 21.02
C HIS A 419 -18.55 -30.65 22.02
N SER A 420 -18.43 -29.34 21.78
CA SER A 420 -18.92 -28.32 22.73
C SER A 420 -20.45 -28.25 22.85
N GLY A 421 -21.18 -28.77 21.86
CA GLY A 421 -22.63 -28.64 21.75
C GLY A 421 -23.11 -27.22 21.41
N VAL A 422 -22.18 -26.30 21.10
CA VAL A 422 -22.50 -24.94 20.67
C VAL A 422 -23.20 -24.98 19.31
N THR A 423 -24.21 -24.12 19.15
CA THR A 423 -24.99 -24.01 17.91
C THR A 423 -25.15 -22.56 17.49
N VAL A 424 -25.27 -22.34 16.18
CA VAL A 424 -25.52 -21.04 15.53
C VAL A 424 -26.68 -21.19 14.54
N PRO A 425 -27.37 -20.09 14.16
CA PRO A 425 -28.61 -20.17 13.38
C PRO A 425 -28.41 -20.45 11.88
N HIS A 426 -27.17 -20.61 11.42
CA HIS A 426 -26.82 -20.80 10.01
C HIS A 426 -25.96 -22.05 9.79
N THR A 427 -26.00 -22.58 8.57
CA THR A 427 -25.33 -23.81 8.16
C THR A 427 -24.36 -23.49 7.02
N PHE A 428 -23.18 -24.09 7.04
CA PHE A 428 -22.28 -24.01 5.91
C PHE A 428 -22.58 -25.13 4.90
N ARG A 429 -22.78 -24.76 3.64
CA ARG A 429 -23.04 -25.69 2.54
C ARG A 429 -22.04 -25.47 1.42
N ILE A 430 -21.15 -26.44 1.25
CA ILE A 430 -20.07 -26.37 0.26
C ILE A 430 -20.61 -26.25 -1.18
N ARG A 431 -21.71 -26.94 -1.50
CA ARG A 431 -22.39 -26.86 -2.80
C ARG A 431 -22.81 -25.44 -3.15
N GLU A 432 -23.48 -24.77 -2.21
CA GLU A 432 -23.95 -23.40 -2.40
C GLU A 432 -22.79 -22.42 -2.61
N ARG A 433 -21.64 -22.66 -1.96
CA ARG A 433 -20.44 -21.83 -2.12
C ARG A 433 -19.71 -22.08 -3.43
N ILE A 434 -19.61 -23.33 -3.87
CA ILE A 434 -19.06 -23.67 -5.19
C ILE A 434 -19.92 -23.00 -6.28
N ASP A 435 -21.23 -23.19 -6.25
CA ASP A 435 -22.16 -22.61 -7.23
C ASP A 435 -22.13 -21.08 -7.24
N PHE A 436 -21.87 -20.45 -6.09
CA PHE A 436 -21.70 -19.01 -5.96
C PHE A 436 -20.46 -18.51 -6.69
N TYR A 437 -19.27 -19.12 -6.45
CA TYR A 437 -18.06 -18.70 -7.17
C TYR A 437 -18.13 -19.00 -8.67
N GLU A 438 -18.67 -20.16 -9.07
CA GLU A 438 -18.90 -20.46 -10.49
C GLU A 438 -19.77 -19.39 -11.18
N ARG A 439 -20.82 -18.90 -10.49
CA ARG A 439 -21.68 -17.86 -11.03
C ARG A 439 -20.94 -16.54 -11.26
N ILE A 440 -19.99 -16.22 -10.40
CA ILE A 440 -19.17 -15.00 -10.51
C ILE A 440 -18.11 -15.15 -11.60
N CYS A 441 -17.47 -16.31 -11.69
CA CYS A 441 -16.40 -16.58 -12.66
C CYS A 441 -16.91 -16.77 -14.09
N ARG A 442 -18.15 -17.26 -14.27
CA ARG A 442 -18.87 -17.57 -15.52
C ARG A 442 -18.01 -17.48 -16.79
N GLY A 443 -17.42 -18.62 -17.16
CA GLY A 443 -16.66 -18.81 -18.39
C GLY A 443 -15.16 -18.59 -18.25
N HIS A 444 -14.66 -17.99 -17.16
CA HIS A 444 -13.21 -17.86 -16.93
C HIS A 444 -12.57 -19.16 -16.45
N GLU A 445 -13.33 -19.99 -15.73
CA GLU A 445 -12.90 -21.30 -15.25
C GLU A 445 -12.60 -22.27 -16.40
N GLU A 446 -13.42 -22.28 -17.45
CA GLU A 446 -13.22 -23.08 -18.66
C GLU A 446 -12.04 -22.58 -19.52
N MET A 447 -11.67 -21.30 -19.38
CA MET A 447 -10.45 -20.75 -20.00
C MET A 447 -9.18 -21.19 -19.26
N LEU A 448 -9.28 -21.44 -17.95
CA LEU A 448 -8.13 -21.80 -17.11
C LEU A 448 -7.90 -23.32 -17.03
N PHE A 449 -8.96 -24.13 -17.09
CA PHE A 449 -8.87 -25.57 -16.98
C PHE A 449 -9.65 -26.29 -18.10
N GLU A 450 -8.93 -26.89 -19.05
CA GLU A 450 -9.56 -27.60 -20.18
C GLU A 450 -10.47 -28.78 -19.76
N ASP A 451 -10.17 -29.42 -18.62
CA ASP A 451 -10.94 -30.56 -18.10
C ASP A 451 -11.99 -30.16 -17.05
N TYR A 452 -12.28 -28.86 -16.92
CA TYR A 452 -13.22 -28.32 -15.92
C TYR A 452 -14.59 -29.02 -15.91
N PRO A 453 -15.29 -29.22 -17.06
CA PRO A 453 -16.61 -29.85 -17.05
C PRO A 453 -16.58 -31.28 -16.48
N ALA A 454 -15.50 -32.02 -16.76
CA ALA A 454 -15.33 -33.38 -16.25
C ALA A 454 -15.01 -33.40 -14.75
N VAL A 455 -14.20 -32.46 -14.25
CA VAL A 455 -13.92 -32.34 -12.81
C VAL A 455 -15.15 -31.87 -12.05
N ARG A 456 -15.90 -30.89 -12.58
CA ARG A 456 -17.14 -30.41 -11.97
C ARG A 456 -18.20 -31.51 -11.83
N ALA A 457 -18.34 -32.37 -12.84
CA ALA A 457 -19.24 -33.52 -12.79
C ALA A 457 -18.85 -34.50 -11.67
N ARG A 458 -17.55 -34.76 -11.49
CA ARG A 458 -17.01 -35.57 -10.39
C ARG A 458 -17.28 -34.95 -9.02
N MET A 459 -17.16 -33.62 -8.90
CA MET A 459 -17.49 -32.92 -7.66
C MET A 459 -19.00 -33.00 -7.35
N ASN A 460 -19.88 -32.98 -8.36
CA ASN A 460 -21.31 -33.25 -8.15
C ASN A 460 -21.54 -34.64 -7.59
N GLU A 461 -20.89 -35.67 -8.13
CA GLU A 461 -21.02 -37.05 -7.61
C GLU A 461 -20.63 -37.16 -6.13
N LEU A 462 -19.54 -36.49 -5.72
CA LEU A 462 -19.14 -36.43 -4.31
C LEU A 462 -20.17 -35.71 -3.43
N MET A 463 -20.67 -34.55 -3.86
CA MET A 463 -21.67 -33.81 -3.09
C MET A 463 -23.00 -34.58 -3.02
N ASP A 464 -23.43 -35.20 -4.12
CA ASP A 464 -24.65 -36.01 -4.16
C ASP A 464 -24.52 -37.22 -3.21
N ARG A 465 -23.33 -37.85 -3.14
CA ARG A 465 -23.08 -38.93 -2.18
C ARG A 465 -23.06 -38.41 -0.74
N LEU A 466 -22.39 -37.31 -0.44
CA LEU A 466 -22.39 -36.70 0.90
C LEU A 466 -23.81 -36.36 1.37
N ASP A 467 -24.67 -35.84 0.48
CA ASP A 467 -26.05 -35.48 0.80
C ASP A 467 -26.92 -36.71 1.18
N THR A 468 -26.49 -37.93 0.81
CA THR A 468 -27.17 -39.17 1.23
C THR A 468 -26.71 -39.72 2.57
N LEU A 469 -25.62 -39.20 3.13
CA LEU A 469 -25.11 -39.61 4.45
C LEU A 469 -25.77 -38.78 5.55
N GLU A 470 -26.35 -39.42 6.55
CA GLU A 470 -26.92 -38.74 7.73
C GLU A 470 -25.81 -38.38 8.74
N ARG A 471 -24.88 -37.52 8.31
CA ARG A 471 -23.72 -37.14 9.11
C ARG A 471 -24.08 -36.18 10.26
N PRO A 472 -23.41 -36.29 11.42
CA PRO A 472 -23.60 -35.36 12.52
C PRO A 472 -23.17 -33.95 12.11
N CYS A 473 -23.93 -32.96 12.57
CA CYS A 473 -23.67 -31.56 12.27
C CYS A 473 -23.35 -30.80 13.57
N CYS A 474 -22.19 -30.14 13.61
CA CYS A 474 -21.75 -29.29 14.71
C CYS A 474 -21.24 -27.95 14.19
N LEU A 475 -20.95 -27.01 15.08
CA LEU A 475 -20.27 -25.78 14.68
C LEU A 475 -18.84 -26.13 14.25
N SER A 476 -18.53 -25.92 12.97
CA SER A 476 -17.20 -26.12 12.37
C SER A 476 -16.63 -24.77 11.96
N HIS A 477 -15.29 -24.65 11.99
CA HIS A 477 -14.58 -23.41 11.64
C HIS A 477 -14.59 -23.13 10.13
N ILE A 478 -14.56 -24.19 9.31
CA ILE A 478 -14.50 -24.21 7.84
C ILE A 478 -13.17 -23.70 7.26
N ASP A 479 -12.49 -22.77 7.92
CA ASP A 479 -11.19 -22.21 7.49
C ASP A 479 -10.06 -22.50 8.49
N SER A 480 -9.94 -23.76 8.91
CA SER A 480 -9.03 -24.25 9.96
C SER A 480 -7.57 -24.36 9.47
N VAL A 481 -7.04 -23.32 8.84
CA VAL A 481 -5.65 -23.27 8.40
C VAL A 481 -4.70 -23.11 9.59
N ALA A 482 -3.46 -23.61 9.47
CA ALA A 482 -2.44 -23.48 10.53
C ALA A 482 -2.22 -22.01 10.95
N ASP A 483 -2.35 -21.07 10.01
CA ASP A 483 -2.25 -19.64 10.26
C ASP A 483 -3.36 -19.09 11.17
N ASN A 484 -4.51 -19.77 11.27
CA ASN A 484 -5.61 -19.36 12.14
C ASN A 484 -5.48 -19.92 13.58
N PHE A 485 -4.47 -20.74 13.84
CA PHE A 485 -4.13 -21.21 15.19
C PHE A 485 -2.97 -20.38 15.77
N LEU A 486 -3.22 -19.69 16.88
CA LEU A 486 -2.25 -18.84 17.56
C LEU A 486 -1.78 -19.46 18.87
N PHE A 487 -0.51 -19.84 18.93
CA PHE A 487 0.18 -20.21 20.17
C PHE A 487 0.64 -18.95 20.90
N LEU A 488 0.18 -18.81 22.14
CA LEU A 488 0.55 -17.71 23.03
C LEU A 488 1.82 -18.06 23.83
N PRO A 489 2.57 -17.07 24.34
CA PRO A 489 3.77 -17.31 25.15
C PRO A 489 3.52 -18.11 26.43
N ASP A 490 2.29 -18.09 26.95
CA ASP A 490 1.88 -18.88 28.11
C ASP A 490 1.60 -20.36 27.78
N GLY A 491 1.77 -20.75 26.51
CA GLY A 491 1.51 -22.10 26.01
C GLY A 491 0.04 -22.36 25.65
N SER A 492 -0.86 -21.39 25.86
CA SER A 492 -2.26 -21.54 25.47
C SER A 492 -2.43 -21.32 23.96
N LEU A 493 -3.43 -21.99 23.39
CA LEU A 493 -3.78 -21.91 21.98
C LEU A 493 -5.04 -21.06 21.80
N ARG A 494 -5.15 -20.33 20.68
CA ARG A 494 -6.36 -19.62 20.25
C ARG A 494 -6.65 -19.92 18.78
N LEU A 495 -7.92 -20.02 18.41
CA LEU A 495 -8.40 -20.15 17.04
C LEU A 495 -9.08 -18.84 16.62
N ILE A 496 -8.63 -18.25 15.52
CA ILE A 496 -9.07 -16.94 15.03
C ILE A 496 -9.70 -17.03 13.63
N ASP A 497 -10.31 -15.93 13.20
CA ASP A 497 -10.87 -15.74 11.85
C ASP A 497 -12.09 -16.63 11.50
N TRP A 498 -13.14 -16.46 12.30
CA TRP A 498 -14.39 -17.25 12.24
C TRP A 498 -15.35 -16.84 11.11
N GLU A 499 -14.87 -16.18 10.05
CA GLU A 499 -15.74 -15.54 9.05
C GLU A 499 -16.52 -16.52 8.14
N TYR A 500 -16.06 -17.76 8.02
CA TYR A 500 -16.73 -18.83 7.27
C TYR A 500 -17.45 -19.87 8.16
N ALA A 501 -17.31 -19.76 9.48
CA ALA A 501 -17.78 -20.77 10.42
C ALA A 501 -19.31 -20.92 10.39
N GLY A 502 -19.78 -22.15 10.56
CA GLY A 502 -21.20 -22.49 10.54
C GLY A 502 -21.46 -23.93 10.90
N MET A 503 -22.74 -24.31 11.04
CA MET A 503 -23.10 -25.70 11.29
C MET A 503 -22.72 -26.56 10.07
N CYS A 504 -21.86 -27.58 10.23
CA CYS A 504 -21.41 -28.50 9.17
C CYS A 504 -20.96 -29.86 9.73
N ASP A 505 -20.57 -30.81 8.88
CA ASP A 505 -19.87 -32.02 9.32
C ASP A 505 -18.49 -31.62 9.89
N PRO A 506 -18.08 -32.11 11.07
CA PRO A 506 -16.79 -31.77 11.69
C PRO A 506 -15.58 -32.13 10.82
N LEU A 507 -15.66 -33.16 9.98
CA LEU A 507 -14.53 -33.65 9.19
C LEU A 507 -14.10 -32.67 8.08
N ILE A 508 -14.93 -31.66 7.77
CA ILE A 508 -14.54 -30.58 6.85
C ILE A 508 -13.33 -29.81 7.39
N ASP A 509 -13.23 -29.56 8.69
CA ASP A 509 -12.12 -28.79 9.26
C ASP A 509 -10.79 -29.54 9.16
N ILE A 510 -10.82 -30.87 9.22
CA ILE A 510 -9.61 -31.69 9.09
C ILE A 510 -9.15 -31.66 7.63
N ALA A 511 -10.10 -31.81 6.69
CA ALA A 511 -9.83 -31.73 5.27
C ALA A 511 -9.28 -30.36 4.85
N MET A 512 -9.88 -29.27 5.35
CA MET A 512 -9.43 -27.90 5.07
C MET A 512 -8.05 -27.66 5.66
N CYS A 513 -7.82 -28.02 6.92
CA CYS A 513 -6.51 -27.91 7.56
C CYS A 513 -5.41 -28.62 6.74
N SER A 514 -5.70 -29.79 6.19
CA SER A 514 -4.77 -30.57 5.36
C SER A 514 -4.44 -29.89 4.03
N ILE A 515 -5.45 -29.51 3.23
CA ILE A 515 -5.20 -28.95 1.89
C ILE A 515 -4.46 -27.61 1.95
N TYR A 516 -4.78 -26.78 2.95
CA TYR A 516 -4.10 -25.49 3.15
C TYR A 516 -2.66 -25.64 3.64
N SER A 517 -2.37 -26.73 4.35
CA SER A 517 -1.03 -27.08 4.80
C SER A 517 -0.21 -27.81 3.72
N TYR A 518 -0.77 -27.98 2.52
CA TYR A 518 -0.17 -28.72 1.41
C TYR A 518 0.22 -30.17 1.75
N TYR A 519 -0.56 -30.79 2.65
CA TYR A 519 -0.29 -32.16 3.07
C TYR A 519 -0.52 -33.16 1.94
N SER A 520 0.31 -34.20 1.97
CA SER A 520 0.09 -35.45 1.27
C SER A 520 -1.10 -36.23 1.87
N GLN A 521 -1.48 -37.30 1.18
CA GLN A 521 -2.55 -38.17 1.66
C GLN A 521 -2.18 -38.86 2.97
N GLU A 522 -0.92 -39.32 3.12
CA GLU A 522 -0.44 -39.97 4.36
C GLU A 522 -0.50 -39.00 5.55
N GLU A 523 -0.15 -37.73 5.32
CA GLU A 523 -0.26 -36.68 6.34
C GLU A 523 -1.72 -36.35 6.68
N LEU A 524 -2.64 -36.35 5.70
CA LEU A 524 -4.08 -36.21 5.97
C LEU A 524 -4.62 -37.37 6.81
N ASP A 525 -4.25 -38.60 6.46
CA ASP A 525 -4.66 -39.81 7.19
C ASP A 525 -4.17 -39.75 8.65
N HIS A 526 -2.93 -39.33 8.88
CA HIS A 526 -2.41 -39.12 10.24
C HIS A 526 -3.10 -37.99 10.99
N LEU A 527 -3.39 -36.87 10.32
CA LEU A 527 -4.13 -35.75 10.93
C LEU A 527 -5.55 -36.18 11.35
N LEU A 528 -6.21 -36.98 10.51
CA LEU A 528 -7.53 -37.56 10.78
C LEU A 528 -7.48 -38.52 11.97
N GLU A 529 -6.51 -39.43 12.02
CA GLU A 529 -6.30 -40.34 13.15
C GLU A 529 -6.04 -39.58 14.46
N GLU A 530 -5.24 -38.51 14.42
CA GLU A 530 -4.97 -37.65 15.59
C GLU A 530 -6.24 -36.94 16.07
N TYR A 531 -7.09 -36.45 15.15
CA TYR A 531 -8.37 -35.86 15.52
C TYR A 531 -9.33 -36.90 16.14
N LEU A 532 -9.50 -38.05 15.48
CA LEU A 532 -10.45 -39.10 15.89
C LEU A 532 -10.03 -39.86 17.16
N GLN A 533 -8.73 -39.99 17.41
CA GLN A 533 -8.14 -40.86 18.45
C GLN A 533 -8.46 -42.35 18.26
N HIS A 534 -8.76 -42.74 17.02
CA HIS A 534 -8.89 -44.11 16.57
C HIS A 534 -8.60 -44.19 15.07
N ALA A 535 -8.39 -45.42 14.56
CA ALA A 535 -8.29 -45.63 13.13
C ALA A 535 -9.61 -45.23 12.44
N PRO A 536 -9.57 -44.46 11.33
CA PRO A 536 -10.78 -44.01 10.65
C PRO A 536 -11.47 -45.17 9.94
N SER A 537 -12.78 -45.24 10.08
CA SER A 537 -13.65 -46.11 9.27
C SER A 537 -13.66 -45.69 7.80
N ASP A 538 -14.11 -46.59 6.92
CA ASP A 538 -14.18 -46.29 5.49
C ASP A 538 -15.12 -45.10 5.19
N GLU A 539 -16.20 -44.93 5.97
CA GLU A 539 -17.09 -43.75 5.87
C GLU A 539 -16.36 -42.46 6.25
N GLU A 540 -15.62 -42.45 7.36
CA GLU A 540 -14.85 -41.27 7.80
C GLU A 540 -13.74 -40.91 6.81
N ARG A 541 -13.06 -41.92 6.24
CA ARG A 541 -12.07 -41.73 5.16
C ARG A 541 -12.74 -41.13 3.93
N PHE A 542 -13.87 -41.69 3.49
CA PHE A 542 -14.64 -41.18 2.36
C PHE A 542 -15.02 -39.71 2.56
N VAL A 543 -15.64 -39.38 3.70
CA VAL A 543 -16.12 -38.03 4.00
C VAL A 543 -14.95 -37.03 4.01
N THR A 544 -13.85 -37.38 4.67
CA THR A 544 -12.66 -36.51 4.76
C THR A 544 -12.04 -36.28 3.38
N TYR A 545 -11.86 -37.33 2.58
CA TYR A 545 -11.35 -37.19 1.21
C TYR A 545 -12.31 -36.41 0.30
N ALA A 546 -13.62 -36.59 0.47
CA ALA A 546 -14.62 -35.87 -0.30
C ALA A 546 -14.55 -34.37 0.02
N TYR A 547 -14.45 -33.98 1.29
CA TYR A 547 -14.24 -32.59 1.66
C TYR A 547 -12.89 -32.04 1.21
N ALA A 548 -11.82 -32.85 1.21
CA ALA A 548 -10.52 -32.40 0.70
C ALA A 548 -10.58 -32.15 -0.81
N ALA A 549 -11.30 -32.99 -1.56
CA ALA A 549 -11.53 -32.79 -2.98
C ALA A 549 -12.38 -31.52 -3.25
N LEU A 550 -13.51 -31.39 -2.55
CA LEU A 550 -14.43 -30.27 -2.71
C LEU A 550 -13.84 -28.95 -2.24
N GLY A 551 -13.06 -28.95 -1.16
CA GLY A 551 -12.32 -27.79 -0.67
C GLY A 551 -11.27 -27.34 -1.67
N GLY A 552 -10.46 -28.27 -2.20
CA GLY A 552 -9.51 -27.96 -3.27
C GLY A 552 -10.19 -27.36 -4.51
N PHE A 553 -11.39 -27.84 -4.86
CA PHE A 553 -12.17 -27.27 -5.96
C PHE A 553 -12.69 -25.86 -5.65
N LEU A 554 -13.28 -25.67 -4.47
CA LEU A 554 -13.80 -24.38 -4.00
C LEU A 554 -12.70 -23.30 -3.99
N TRP A 555 -11.53 -23.63 -3.46
CA TRP A 555 -10.43 -22.66 -3.33
C TRP A 555 -9.70 -22.40 -4.64
N ALA A 556 -9.70 -23.36 -5.57
CA ALA A 556 -9.30 -23.09 -6.95
C ALA A 556 -10.24 -22.06 -7.59
N LEU A 557 -11.55 -22.19 -7.42
CA LEU A 557 -12.52 -21.20 -7.93
C LEU A 557 -12.39 -19.83 -7.27
N TRP A 558 -12.12 -19.79 -5.96
CA TRP A 558 -11.80 -18.54 -5.26
C TRP A 558 -10.56 -17.87 -5.86
N ALA A 559 -9.50 -18.63 -6.16
CA ALA A 559 -8.30 -18.09 -6.77
C ALA A 559 -8.53 -17.61 -8.22
N VAL A 560 -9.40 -18.28 -8.99
CA VAL A 560 -9.87 -17.80 -10.30
C VAL A 560 -10.60 -16.46 -10.17
N PHE A 561 -11.52 -16.35 -9.21
CA PHE A 561 -12.20 -15.09 -8.93
C PHE A 561 -11.19 -13.97 -8.60
N LYS A 562 -10.18 -14.27 -7.79
CA LYS A 562 -9.15 -13.30 -7.40
C LYS A 562 -8.22 -12.91 -8.54
N SER A 563 -7.98 -13.79 -9.52
CA SER A 563 -7.19 -13.46 -10.71
C SER A 563 -7.94 -12.53 -11.66
N MET A 564 -9.27 -12.61 -11.73
CA MET A 564 -10.10 -11.63 -12.44
C MET A 564 -10.00 -10.22 -11.84
N GLU A 565 -9.67 -10.11 -10.54
CA GLU A 565 -9.38 -8.85 -9.86
C GLU A 565 -7.92 -8.37 -10.04
N GLY A 566 -7.13 -9.06 -10.88
CA GLY A 566 -5.75 -8.70 -11.19
C GLY A 566 -4.71 -9.23 -10.20
N ARG A 567 -5.02 -10.28 -9.42
CA ARG A 567 -4.06 -10.91 -8.49
C ARG A 567 -3.65 -12.31 -8.93
N GLU A 568 -2.35 -12.57 -8.95
CA GLU A 568 -1.81 -13.91 -9.21
C GLU A 568 -1.39 -14.59 -7.91
N PHE A 569 -1.64 -15.91 -7.81
CA PHE A 569 -1.31 -16.73 -6.63
C PHE A 569 -0.26 -17.81 -6.95
N GLY A 570 0.53 -17.60 -8.00
CA GLY A 570 1.50 -18.59 -8.48
C GLY A 570 0.86 -19.97 -8.69
N ASP A 571 1.48 -21.00 -8.13
CA ASP A 571 1.03 -22.39 -8.29
C ASP A 571 -0.20 -22.76 -7.44
N TYR A 572 -0.65 -21.90 -6.53
CA TYR A 572 -1.76 -22.18 -5.59
C TYR A 572 -3.00 -22.72 -6.29
N THR A 573 -3.47 -22.01 -7.33
CA THR A 573 -4.68 -22.36 -8.07
C THR A 573 -4.59 -23.77 -8.65
N ILE A 574 -3.42 -24.13 -9.20
CA ILE A 574 -3.16 -25.45 -9.80
C ILE A 574 -3.11 -26.51 -8.70
N VAL A 575 -2.43 -26.23 -7.58
CA VAL A 575 -2.33 -27.17 -6.45
C VAL A 575 -3.71 -27.51 -5.88
N MET A 576 -4.55 -26.50 -5.65
CA MET A 576 -5.93 -26.71 -5.15
C MET A 576 -6.78 -27.52 -6.13
N TYR A 577 -6.70 -27.21 -7.43
CA TYR A 577 -7.39 -27.98 -8.46
C TYR A 577 -6.85 -29.43 -8.58
N ARG A 578 -5.56 -29.65 -8.26
CA ARG A 578 -4.98 -31.00 -8.19
C ARG A 578 -5.49 -31.78 -6.98
N TYR A 579 -5.71 -31.16 -5.83
CA TYR A 579 -6.35 -31.82 -4.69
C TYR A 579 -7.73 -32.37 -5.05
N ALA A 580 -8.57 -31.57 -5.73
CA ALA A 580 -9.87 -32.01 -6.24
C ALA A 580 -9.77 -33.30 -7.07
N LYS A 581 -8.80 -33.35 -7.99
CA LYS A 581 -8.60 -34.49 -8.89
C LYS A 581 -8.00 -35.70 -8.19
N ASN A 582 -7.02 -35.49 -7.32
CA ASN A 582 -6.27 -36.55 -6.66
C ASN A 582 -7.18 -37.30 -5.66
N TYR A 583 -7.90 -36.58 -4.80
CA TYR A 583 -8.77 -37.20 -3.81
C TYR A 583 -9.99 -37.88 -4.45
N TYR A 584 -10.56 -37.33 -5.53
CA TYR A 584 -11.59 -38.05 -6.28
C TYR A 584 -11.07 -39.38 -6.84
N ARG A 585 -9.89 -39.39 -7.47
CA ARG A 585 -9.28 -40.63 -7.99
C ARG A 585 -9.03 -41.63 -6.88
N LYS A 586 -8.61 -41.14 -5.71
CA LYS A 586 -8.33 -41.96 -4.55
C LYS A 586 -9.59 -42.67 -4.05
N ILE A 587 -10.66 -41.91 -3.83
CA ILE A 587 -11.99 -42.41 -3.47
C ILE A 587 -12.46 -43.51 -4.44
N VAL A 588 -12.32 -43.30 -5.75
CA VAL A 588 -12.68 -44.30 -6.77
C VAL A 588 -11.78 -45.55 -6.66
N SER A 589 -10.46 -45.37 -6.50
CA SER A 589 -9.50 -46.48 -6.47
C SER A 589 -9.66 -47.39 -5.25
N GLU A 590 -10.18 -46.85 -4.15
CA GLU A 590 -10.43 -47.58 -2.90
C GLU A 590 -11.88 -48.05 -2.77
N ASP A 591 -12.67 -47.94 -3.85
CA ASP A 591 -14.08 -48.35 -3.89
C ASP A 591 -14.98 -47.66 -2.83
N LEU A 592 -14.54 -46.51 -2.29
CA LEU A 592 -15.24 -45.78 -1.22
C LEU A 592 -16.56 -45.13 -1.67
N LEU A 593 -16.80 -44.97 -2.97
CA LEU A 593 -18.07 -44.47 -3.52
C LEU A 593 -19.26 -45.43 -3.36
N LYS A 594 -18.98 -46.72 -3.11
CA LYS A 594 -20.01 -47.77 -3.02
C LYS A 594 -20.55 -47.98 -1.60
N LEU A 595 -19.83 -47.48 -0.61
CA LEU A 595 -20.30 -47.34 0.77
C LEU A 595 -21.44 -46.36 0.76
#